data_AF-X0QZS8-F1
#
_entry.id   AF-X0QZS8-F1
#
_cell.length_a   1.000
_cell.length_b   1.000
_cell.length_c   1.000
_cell.angle_alpha   90.00
_cell.angle_beta   90.00
_cell.angle_gamma   90.00
#
_symmetry.space_group_name_H-M   'P 1'
#
loop_
_entity.id
_entity.type
_entity.pdbx_description
1 polymer ?
#
loop_
_entity_poly.entity_id
_entity_poly.type
_entity_poly.pdbx_seq_one_letter_code
_entity_poly.pdbx_strand_id
1 'polypeptide(L)' 'MAMSSLPQAYIAGKSLIGGGIGTYNGESAVAIGFSKLSNDGRWVMKVNGTADTQGNAGGSIGAGFHFD' A
#
# COMPACT_ATOMS: atom_id res chain seq x y z
N MET A 1 5.11 2.48 9.84
CA MET A 1 4.35 3.72 9.64
C MET A 1 4.21 4.11 8.17
N ALA A 2 5.28 4.22 7.37
CA ALA A 2 5.14 4.72 5.98
C ALA A 2 4.20 3.91 5.08
N MET A 3 4.17 2.57 5.19
CA MET A 3 3.26 1.75 4.36
C MET A 3 1.77 1.93 4.72
N SER A 4 1.44 2.26 5.97
CA SER A 4 0.04 2.40 6.38
C SER A 4 -0.62 3.67 5.85
N SER A 5 0.16 4.67 5.43
CA SER A 5 -0.35 5.87 4.78
C SER A 5 -0.59 5.69 3.26
N LEU A 6 -0.21 4.55 2.68
CA LEU A 6 -0.42 4.30 1.25
C LEU A 6 -1.92 4.20 0.93
N PRO A 7 -2.45 5.01 0.00
CA PRO A 7 -3.84 4.91 -0.42
C PRO A 7 -4.13 3.58 -1.16
N GLN A 8 -5.40 3.21 -1.22
CA GLN A 8 -5.89 2.03 -1.94
C GLN A 8 -6.76 2.48 -3.12
N ALA A 9 -6.63 1.80 -4.26
CA ALA A 9 -7.50 2.00 -5.42
C ALA A 9 -8.97 1.75 -5.03
N TYR A 10 -9.84 2.70 -5.34
CA TYR A 10 -11.29 2.61 -5.11
C TYR A 10 -12.11 2.71 -6.41
N ILE A 11 -11.45 2.92 -7.56
CA ILE A 11 -12.11 2.97 -8.88
C ILE A 11 -12.03 1.58 -9.52
N ALA A 12 -13.17 0.97 -9.81
CA ALA A 12 -13.25 -0.38 -10.37
C ALA A 12 -12.47 -0.50 -11.68
N GLY A 13 -11.70 -1.58 -11.82
CA GLY A 13 -10.84 -1.87 -12.96
C GLY A 13 -9.58 -1.01 -13.08
N LYS A 14 -9.41 0.03 -12.26
CA LYS A 14 -8.22 0.89 -12.29
C LYS A 14 -7.18 0.46 -11.27
N SER A 15 -5.93 0.73 -11.63
CA SER A 15 -4.78 0.55 -10.75
C SER A 15 -4.35 1.91 -10.20
N LEU A 16 -3.75 1.92 -9.01
CA LEU A 16 -3.22 3.09 -8.34
C LEU A 16 -1.78 2.81 -7.91
N ILE A 17 -0.87 3.72 -8.23
CA ILE A 17 0.47 3.78 -7.64
C ILE A 17 0.48 4.94 -6.64
N GLY A 18 1.04 4.70 -5.46
CA GLY A 18 1.11 5.69 -4.40
C GLY A 18 2.44 5.65 -3.66
N GLY A 19 2.72 6.74 -2.95
CA GLY A 19 3.86 6.88 -2.06
C GLY A 19 3.39 7.32 -0.68
N GLY A 20 4.16 6.95 0.34
CA GLY A 20 3.90 7.30 1.73
C GLY A 20 5.21 7.62 2.46
N ILE A 21 5.12 8.49 3.44
CA ILE A 21 6.20 8.77 4.39
C ILE A 21 5.66 8.56 5.80
N GLY A 22 6.53 8.27 6.75
CA GLY A 22 6.14 8.17 8.16
C GLY A 22 7.34 8.23 9.08
N THR A 23 7.11 8.67 10.31
CA THR A 23 8.13 8.69 11.36
C THR A 23 7.64 7.92 12.59
N TYR A 24 8.56 7.24 13.27
CA TYR A 24 8.29 6.52 14.52
C TYR A 24 9.56 6.42 15.33
N ASN A 25 9.51 6.74 16.63
CA ASN A 25 10.64 6.59 17.55
C ASN A 25 11.97 7.24 17.06
N GLY A 26 11.88 8.42 16.43
CA GLY A 26 13.05 9.14 15.89
C GLY A 26 13.53 8.67 14.52
N GLU A 27 12.97 7.60 13.99
CA GLU A 27 13.26 7.04 12.67
C GLU A 27 12.27 7.57 11.62
N SER A 28 12.73 7.79 10.39
CA SER A 28 11.88 8.13 9.25
C SER A 28 11.89 7.00 8.22
N ALA A 29 10.75 6.78 7.59
CA ALA A 29 10.57 5.75 6.58
C ALA A 29 9.82 6.30 5.37
N VAL A 30 10.12 5.73 4.21
CA VAL A 30 9.43 5.97 2.95
C VAL A 30 8.85 4.66 2.43
N ALA A 31 7.72 4.74 1.73
CA ALA A 31 7.05 3.60 1.15
C ALA A 31 6.50 3.90 -0.23
N ILE A 32 6.47 2.88 -1.07
CA ILE A 32 5.80 2.89 -2.36
C ILE A 32 4.82 1.73 -2.43
N GLY A 33 3.74 1.90 -3.16
CA GLY A 33 2.72 0.87 -3.29
C GLY A 33 2.00 0.89 -4.61
N PHE A 34 1.53 -0.30 -4.98
CA PHE A 34 0.60 -0.54 -6.06
C PHE A 34 -0.67 -1.16 -5.48
N SER A 35 -1.83 -0.74 -5.97
CA SER A 35 -3.10 -1.38 -5.66
C SER A 35 -4.02 -1.42 -6.87
N LYS A 36 -4.92 -2.39 -6.91
CA LYS A 36 -5.88 -2.56 -8.00
C LYS A 36 -7.21 -3.07 -7.46
N LEU A 37 -8.29 -2.46 -7.93
CA LEU A 37 -9.65 -2.95 -7.75
C LEU A 37 -10.07 -3.69 -9.03
N SER A 38 -10.65 -4.88 -8.89
CA SER A 38 -11.16 -5.66 -10.01
C SER A 38 -12.27 -4.91 -10.75
N ASN A 39 -12.55 -5.33 -11.99
CA ASN A 39 -13.55 -4.68 -12.84
C ASN A 39 -14.97 -4.75 -12.24
N ASP A 40 -15.26 -5.80 -11.49
CA ASP A 40 -16.54 -6.03 -10.79
C ASP A 40 -16.59 -5.38 -9.40
N GLY A 41 -15.51 -4.69 -8.97
CA GLY A 41 -15.44 -4.02 -7.68
C GLY A 41 -15.35 -4.95 -6.47
N ARG A 42 -15.25 -6.27 -6.67
CA ARG A 42 -15.30 -7.25 -5.58
C ARG A 42 -13.94 -7.59 -5.01
N TRP A 43 -12.90 -7.66 -5.82
CA TRP A 43 -11.55 -8.02 -5.40
C TRP A 43 -10.64 -6.80 -5.38
N VAL A 44 -9.99 -6.57 -4.23
CA VAL A 44 -8.90 -5.60 -4.12
C VAL A 44 -7.59 -6.32 -3.85
N MET A 45 -6.52 -5.88 -4.49
CA MET A 45 -5.15 -6.32 -4.21
C MET A 45 -4.25 -5.11 -3.94
N LYS A 46 -3.24 -5.29 -3.08
CA LYS A 46 -2.26 -4.25 -2.76
C LYS A 46 -0.89 -4.88 -2.50
N VAL A 47 0.13 -4.28 -3.09
CA VAL A 47 1.56 -4.61 -2.91
C VAL A 47 2.30 -3.36 -2.49
N ASN A 48 3.19 -3.47 -1.50
CA ASN A 48 3.93 -2.35 -0.94
C ASN A 48 5.37 -2.72 -0.65
N GLY A 49 6.25 -1.74 -0.74
CA GLY A 49 7.63 -1.81 -0.26
C GLY A 49 7.98 -0.56 0.55
N THR A 50 8.90 -0.68 1.48
CA THR A 50 9.35 0.42 2.35
C THR A 50 10.82 0.30 2.70
N ALA A 51 11.45 1.43 2.99
CA ALA A 51 12.77 1.51 3.58
C ALA A 51 12.80 2.63 4.64
N ASP A 52 13.64 2.47 5.65
CA ASP A 52 13.84 3.45 6.71
C ASP A 52 15.28 3.98 6.78
N THR A 53 15.48 4.99 7.65
CA THR A 53 16.75 5.69 7.85
C THR A 53 17.87 4.85 8.46
N GLN A 54 17.54 3.74 9.13
CA GLN A 54 18.48 2.78 9.68
C GLN A 54 18.85 1.68 8.69
N GLY A 55 18.32 1.73 7.47
CA GLY A 55 18.64 0.80 6.40
C GLY A 55 17.82 -0.49 6.43
N ASN A 56 16.76 -0.56 7.23
CA ASN A 56 15.83 -1.67 7.16
C ASN A 56 14.93 -1.49 5.94
N ALA A 57 14.63 -2.60 5.28
CA ALA A 57 13.69 -2.65 4.18
C ALA A 57 12.65 -3.75 4.41
N GLY A 58 11.46 -3.57 3.86
CA GLY A 58 10.37 -4.52 3.99
C GLY A 58 9.36 -4.40 2.87
N GLY A 59 8.48 -5.38 2.78
CA GLY A 59 7.38 -5.37 1.83
C GLY A 59 6.20 -6.20 2.31
N SER A 60 5.05 -5.97 1.68
CA SER A 60 3.81 -6.66 1.99
C SER A 60 2.94 -6.81 0.76
N ILE A 61 2.12 -7.87 0.75
CA ILE A 61 1.05 -8.07 -0.23
C ILE A 61 -0.22 -8.45 0.52
N GLY A 62 -1.37 -7.99 0.04
CA GLY A 62 -2.67 -8.35 0.59
C GLY A 62 -3.76 -8.32 -0.47
N ALA A 63 -4.84 -9.06 -0.20
CA ALA A 63 -6.04 -9.06 -1.02
C ALA A 63 -7.30 -9.12 -0.13
N GLY A 64 -8.41 -8.60 -0.65
CA GLY A 64 -9.72 -8.64 0.01
C GLY A 64 -10.86 -8.84 -0.98
N PHE A 65 -11.96 -9.41 -0.50
CA PHE A 65 -13.16 -9.68 -1.28
C PHE A 65 -14.40 -9.04 -0.62
N HIS A 66 -15.19 -8.29 -1.38
CA HIS A 66 -16.51 -7.82 -0.97
C HIS A 66 -17.57 -8.89 -1.27
N PHE A 67 -18.34 -9.25 -0.26
CA PHE A 67 -19.50 -10.14 -0.31
C PHE A 67 -20.76 -9.36 0.11
N ASP A 68 -21.92 -9.84 -0.34
CA ASP A 68 -23.23 -9.32 0.05
C ASP A 68 -23.71 -9.89 1.40
#